data_AF-A0A919D0P8-F1
#
_entry.id   AF-A0A919D0P8-F1
#
_cell.length_a   1.000
_cell.length_b   1.000
_cell.length_c   1.000
_cell.angle_alpha   90.00
_cell.angle_beta   90.00
_cell.angle_gamma   90.00
#
_symmetry.space_group_name_H-M   'P 1'
#
loop_
_entity.id
_entity.type
_entity.pdbx_description
1 polymer ?
#
loop_
_entity_poly.entity_id
_entity_poly.type
_entity_poly.pdbx_seq_one_letter_code
_entity_poly.pdbx_strand_id
1 'polypeptide(L)'
;MRFRLATATVLTACAMAGGLTVSAQAASAAAARPSCPYPYVCFYNGNTMTGKFKDTGYWQSLGASRSAKGALNTRHDDVAYVRFSNHPAICMKPGEGWAFNGAHPTQVYISSSSTCH
;
A
#
# COMPACT_ATOMS: atom_id res chain seq x y z
N MET A 1 39.16 -67.84 5.76
CA MET A 1 38.37 -67.74 7.01
C MET A 1 37.06 -67.04 6.69
N ARG A 2 35.94 -67.59 7.17
CA ARG A 2 34.56 -67.19 6.84
C ARG A 2 34.05 -66.25 7.95
N PHE A 3 33.46 -65.11 7.61
CA PHE A 3 32.64 -64.35 8.54
C PHE A 3 31.23 -64.18 7.98
N ARG A 4 30.30 -64.90 8.60
CA ARG A 4 28.85 -64.71 8.54
C ARG A 4 28.48 -63.76 9.68
N LEU A 5 27.52 -62.86 9.47
CA LEU A 5 26.19 -62.88 10.09
C LEU A 5 25.48 -61.54 9.87
N ALA A 6 24.29 -61.63 9.28
CA ALA A 6 23.29 -60.58 9.26
C ALA A 6 22.63 -60.42 10.64
N THR A 7 22.28 -59.20 11.01
CA THR A 7 21.30 -58.93 12.07
C THR A 7 20.38 -57.82 11.62
N ALA A 8 19.14 -58.22 11.33
CA ALA A 8 18.02 -57.34 11.04
C ALA A 8 17.36 -56.97 12.36
N THR A 9 17.19 -55.67 12.63
CA THR A 9 16.34 -55.17 13.70
C THR A 9 15.13 -54.48 13.10
N VAL A 10 14.00 -55.16 13.15
CA VAL A 10 12.65 -54.61 12.93
C VAL A 10 12.24 -53.91 14.22
N LEU A 11 11.96 -52.60 14.15
CA LEU A 11 11.27 -51.85 15.20
C LEU A 11 10.02 -51.25 14.58
N THR A 12 8.92 -51.96 14.75
CA THR A 12 7.57 -51.48 14.48
C THR A 12 7.11 -50.62 15.66
N ALA A 13 6.84 -49.34 15.43
CA ALA A 13 6.09 -48.49 16.35
C ALA A 13 4.91 -47.87 15.59
N CYS A 14 3.70 -48.30 15.95
CA CYS A 14 2.44 -47.72 15.49
C CYS A 14 2.10 -46.45 16.30
N ALA A 15 1.23 -45.63 15.70
CA ALA A 15 0.40 -44.59 16.31
C ALA A 15 1.03 -43.17 16.39
N MET A 16 0.54 -42.24 15.59
CA MET A 16 -0.64 -41.42 15.91
C MET A 16 -0.90 -40.41 14.78
N ALA A 17 -2.18 -40.19 14.51
CA ALA A 17 -2.68 -39.16 13.61
C ALA A 17 -2.16 -37.77 14.01
N GLY A 18 -1.60 -37.05 13.04
CA GLY A 18 -1.23 -35.65 13.17
C GLY A 18 -1.58 -34.95 11.88
N GLY A 19 -2.85 -34.55 11.75
CA GLY A 19 -3.32 -33.76 10.62
C GLY A 19 -2.44 -32.53 10.45
N LEU A 20 -1.89 -32.36 9.26
CA LEU A 20 -1.31 -31.10 8.82
C LEU A 20 -2.43 -30.06 8.89
N THR A 21 -2.48 -29.32 9.98
CA THR A 21 -3.29 -28.12 10.08
C THR A 21 -2.65 -27.11 9.15
N VAL A 22 -3.18 -27.05 7.92
CA VAL A 22 -2.95 -25.92 7.03
C VAL A 22 -3.54 -24.73 7.77
N SER A 23 -2.70 -23.96 8.44
CA SER A 23 -3.06 -22.66 8.99
C SER A 23 -3.39 -21.78 7.79
N ALA A 24 -4.66 -21.82 7.37
CA ALA A 24 -5.24 -20.84 6.47
C ALA A 24 -5.15 -19.50 7.19
N GLN A 25 -4.06 -18.79 6.95
CA GLN A 25 -3.90 -17.42 7.38
C GLN A 25 -4.98 -16.64 6.62
N ALA A 26 -6.10 -16.40 7.29
CA ALA A 26 -7.15 -15.55 6.78
C ALA A 26 -6.55 -14.15 6.59
N ALA A 27 -6.04 -13.89 5.38
CA ALA A 27 -5.74 -12.55 4.94
C ALA A 27 -7.06 -11.79 5.03
N SER A 28 -7.16 -10.91 6.01
CA SER A 28 -8.29 -10.00 6.14
C SER A 28 -8.40 -9.27 4.82
N ALA A 29 -9.48 -9.51 4.06
CA ALA A 29 -9.72 -8.84 2.80
C ALA A 29 -9.89 -7.35 3.10
N ALA A 30 -8.80 -6.59 3.02
CA ALA A 30 -8.86 -5.14 3.06
C ALA A 30 -9.84 -4.72 1.97
N ALA A 31 -10.91 -4.02 2.34
CA ALA A 31 -11.89 -3.53 1.37
C ALA A 31 -11.13 -2.88 0.21
N ALA A 32 -11.51 -3.22 -1.03
CA ALA A 32 -10.82 -2.70 -2.20
C ALA A 32 -10.95 -1.16 -2.20
N ARG A 33 -9.83 -0.43 -2.10
CA ARG A 33 -9.85 1.03 -2.26
C ARG A 33 -10.33 1.35 -3.67
N PRO A 34 -11.23 2.33 -3.85
CA PRO A 34 -11.64 2.80 -5.17
C PRO A 34 -10.42 3.14 -6.01
N SER A 35 -10.33 2.60 -7.23
CA SER A 35 -9.22 2.90 -8.13
C SER A 35 -9.18 4.40 -8.41
N CYS A 36 -7.99 4.99 -8.33
CA CYS A 36 -7.81 6.36 -8.78
C CYS A 36 -7.71 6.33 -10.31
N PRO A 37 -8.61 7.02 -11.04
CA PRO A 37 -8.50 7.09 -12.49
C PRO A 37 -7.25 7.89 -12.89
N TYR A 38 -6.58 7.47 -13.95
CA TYR A 38 -5.56 8.28 -14.61
C TYR A 38 -6.22 9.46 -15.36
N PRO A 39 -5.61 10.66 -15.46
CA PRO A 39 -4.37 11.14 -14.83
C PRO A 39 -4.64 11.99 -13.57
N TYR A 40 -5.33 11.44 -12.58
CA TYR A 40 -5.71 12.20 -11.37
C TYR A 40 -4.81 11.89 -10.17
N VAL A 41 -4.70 12.86 -9.26
CA VAL A 41 -4.22 12.64 -7.90
C VAL A 41 -5.43 12.49 -7.00
N CYS A 42 -5.61 11.32 -6.40
CA CYS A 42 -6.78 11.02 -5.59
C CYS A 42 -6.45 11.03 -4.10
N PHE A 43 -7.35 11.62 -3.33
CA PHE A 43 -7.27 11.72 -1.87
C PHE A 43 -8.27 10.78 -1.24
N TYR A 44 -7.85 10.05 -0.22
CA TYR A 44 -8.62 9.00 0.41
C TYR A 44 -8.70 9.19 1.91
N ASN A 45 -9.86 8.91 2.49
CA ASN A 45 -10.03 8.71 3.92
C ASN A 45 -10.45 7.26 4.14
N GLY A 46 -9.50 6.41 4.54
CA GLY A 46 -9.69 4.97 4.55
C GLY A 46 -9.99 4.42 3.15
N ASN A 47 -11.16 3.78 3.00
CA ASN A 47 -11.64 3.21 1.75
C ASN A 47 -12.50 4.18 0.91
N THR A 48 -12.68 5.42 1.36
CA THR A 48 -13.51 6.40 0.64
C THR A 48 -12.62 7.41 -0.09
N MET A 49 -12.84 7.58 -1.39
CA MET A 49 -12.23 8.68 -2.14
C MET A 49 -12.93 9.99 -1.75
N THR A 50 -12.17 10.92 -1.19
CA THR A 50 -12.64 12.24 -0.74
C THR A 50 -12.52 13.31 -1.81
N GLY A 51 -11.68 13.08 -2.82
CA GLY A 51 -11.51 13.98 -3.96
C GLY A 51 -10.48 13.49 -4.96
N LYS A 52 -10.49 14.11 -6.13
CA LYS A 52 -9.58 13.86 -7.24
C LYS A 52 -9.20 15.20 -7.86
N PHE A 53 -7.92 15.38 -8.10
CA PHE A 53 -7.37 16.64 -8.60
C PHE A 53 -6.60 16.38 -9.89
N LYS A 54 -6.73 17.31 -10.83
CA LYS A 54 -6.05 17.30 -12.12
C LYS A 54 -5.02 18.41 -12.13
N ASP A 55 -4.08 18.32 -13.06
CA ASP A 55 -3.13 19.41 -13.24
C ASP A 55 -3.86 20.67 -13.72
N THR A 56 -3.58 21.77 -13.04
CA THR A 56 -4.10 23.10 -13.33
C THR A 56 -2.97 24.15 -13.40
N GLY A 57 -1.71 23.77 -13.16
CA GLY A 57 -0.59 24.70 -13.11
C GLY A 57 -0.54 25.60 -11.86
N TYR A 58 -1.39 25.38 -10.86
CA TYR A 58 -1.40 26.15 -9.61
C TYR A 58 -1.81 25.32 -8.39
N TRP A 59 -1.57 25.83 -7.18
CA TRP A 59 -1.98 25.19 -5.92
C TRP A 59 -3.51 25.17 -5.79
N GLN A 60 -4.09 23.97 -5.77
CA GLN A 60 -5.51 23.74 -5.60
C GLN A 60 -5.84 23.49 -4.13
N SER A 61 -6.91 24.13 -3.64
CA SER A 61 -7.42 23.88 -2.28
C SER A 61 -8.17 22.55 -2.23
N LEU A 62 -7.90 21.74 -1.20
CA LEU A 62 -8.51 20.43 -1.06
C LEU A 62 -9.97 20.45 -0.60
N GLY A 63 -10.45 21.55 -0.01
CA GLY A 63 -11.83 21.67 0.47
C GLY A 63 -12.24 20.49 1.38
N ALA A 64 -13.22 19.70 0.95
CA ALA A 64 -13.69 18.51 1.66
C ALA A 64 -12.61 17.41 1.81
N SER A 65 -11.63 17.36 0.91
CA SER A 65 -10.49 16.41 0.96
C SER A 65 -9.45 16.73 2.02
N ARG A 66 -9.60 17.80 2.81
CA ARG A 66 -8.70 18.11 3.95
C ARG A 66 -8.73 17.06 5.06
N SER A 67 -9.77 16.23 5.09
CA SER A 67 -9.91 15.10 6.02
C SER A 67 -9.24 13.81 5.52
N ALA A 68 -8.64 13.83 4.32
CA ALA A 68 -7.97 12.67 3.75
C ALA A 68 -6.85 12.16 4.68
N LYS A 69 -6.67 10.85 4.68
CA LYS A 69 -5.63 10.11 5.40
C LYS A 69 -4.52 9.60 4.48
N GLY A 70 -4.70 9.72 3.18
CA GLY A 70 -3.63 9.50 2.22
C GLY A 70 -3.99 10.02 0.84
N ALA A 71 -2.99 10.07 -0.03
CA ALA A 71 -3.15 10.39 -1.44
C ALA A 71 -2.42 9.36 -2.31
N LEU A 72 -2.82 9.31 -3.58
CA LEU A 72 -2.19 8.51 -4.61
C LEU A 72 -2.03 9.37 -5.86
N ASN A 73 -0.79 9.50 -6.33
CA ASN A 73 -0.50 10.08 -7.62
C ASN A 73 -0.52 8.96 -8.68
N THR A 74 -1.52 8.95 -9.56
CA THR A 74 -1.56 7.96 -10.65
C THR A 74 -0.85 8.40 -11.91
N ARG A 75 -0.35 9.63 -11.95
CA ARG A 75 0.35 10.16 -13.13
C ARG A 75 1.67 9.42 -13.34
N HIS A 76 2.16 9.40 -14.58
CA HIS A 76 3.35 8.63 -14.99
C HIS A 76 4.60 9.49 -15.15
N ASP A 77 4.43 10.78 -15.37
CA ASP A 77 5.44 11.76 -15.73
C ASP A 77 5.42 13.00 -14.83
N ASP A 78 4.36 13.18 -14.04
CA ASP A 78 4.13 14.38 -13.24
C ASP A 78 4.17 14.09 -11.75
N VAL A 79 4.87 14.94 -10.99
CA VAL A 79 4.89 14.88 -9.53
C VAL A 79 3.72 15.64 -8.92
N ALA A 80 3.31 15.19 -7.73
CA ALA A 80 2.26 15.83 -6.95
C ALA A 80 2.79 16.29 -5.60
N TYR A 81 2.76 17.59 -5.36
CA TYR A 81 3.09 18.19 -4.09
C TYR A 81 1.83 18.32 -3.23
N VAL A 82 1.93 17.95 -1.95
CA VAL A 82 0.85 18.11 -0.98
C VAL A 82 1.35 18.98 0.16
N ARG A 83 0.64 20.07 0.43
CA ARG A 83 0.90 20.95 1.58
C ARG A 83 -0.01 20.58 2.73
N PHE A 84 0.55 20.60 3.93
CA PHE A 84 -0.19 20.34 5.16
C PHE A 84 -0.23 21.58 6.04
N SER A 85 -1.20 21.66 6.94
CA SER A 85 -1.24 22.74 7.94
C SER A 85 -0.31 22.49 9.12
N ASN A 86 0.06 21.24 9.37
CA ASN A 86 0.82 20.79 10.55
C ASN A 86 2.08 19.99 10.20
N HIS A 87 2.43 19.85 8.93
CA HIS A 87 3.61 19.12 8.46
C HIS A 87 4.26 19.83 7.26
N PRO A 88 5.56 19.59 7.01
CA PRO A 88 6.22 20.01 5.77
C PRO A 88 5.49 19.45 4.54
N ALA A 89 5.55 20.20 3.44
CA ALA A 89 5.02 19.70 2.18
C ALA A 89 5.76 18.44 1.75
N ILE A 90 5.03 17.47 1.20
CA ILE A 90 5.62 16.28 0.58
C ILE A 90 5.57 16.43 -0.94
N CYS A 91 6.44 15.69 -1.61
CA CYS A 91 6.37 15.45 -3.03
C CYS A 91 6.16 13.96 -3.29
N MET A 92 5.15 13.63 -4.09
CA MET A 92 4.83 12.27 -4.51
C MET A 92 5.26 12.10 -5.96
N LYS A 93 6.16 11.14 -6.20
CA LYS A 93 6.60 10.75 -7.54
C LYS A 93 5.45 10.16 -8.36
N PRO A 94 5.64 10.00 -9.68
CA PRO A 94 4.70 9.25 -10.51
C PRO A 94 4.39 7.86 -9.95
N GLY A 95 3.12 7.50 -9.85
CA GLY A 95 2.66 6.23 -9.28
C GLY A 95 2.76 6.10 -7.76
N GLU A 96 3.31 7.11 -7.06
CA GLU A 96 3.55 7.03 -5.62
C GLU A 96 2.29 7.37 -4.81
N GLY A 97 2.10 6.64 -3.71
CA GLY A 97 1.06 6.91 -2.72
C GLY A 97 1.66 7.22 -1.37
N TRP A 98 1.03 8.13 -0.64
CA TRP A 98 1.48 8.55 0.69
C TRP A 98 0.36 8.43 1.71
N ALA A 99 0.67 7.83 2.87
CA ALA A 99 -0.20 7.81 4.04
C ALA A 99 0.15 8.97 4.97
N PHE A 100 -0.81 9.84 5.25
CA PHE A 100 -0.57 11.10 5.96
C PHE A 100 -0.33 10.93 7.46
N ASN A 101 -0.70 9.80 8.07
CA ASN A 101 -0.36 9.45 9.46
C ASN A 101 -0.62 10.56 10.50
N GLY A 102 -1.72 11.32 10.32
CA GLY A 102 -2.08 12.45 11.20
C GLY A 102 -1.74 13.84 10.62
N ALA A 103 -1.04 13.90 9.49
CA ALA A 103 -0.89 15.15 8.74
C ALA A 103 -2.22 15.58 8.12
N HIS A 104 -2.48 16.89 8.14
CA HIS A 104 -3.72 17.51 7.67
C HIS A 104 -3.48 18.20 6.33
N PRO A 105 -3.80 17.55 5.20
CA PRO A 105 -3.53 18.10 3.89
C PRO A 105 -4.44 19.30 3.64
N THR A 106 -3.93 20.33 2.99
CA THR A 106 -4.63 21.59 2.75
C THR A 106 -4.71 21.96 1.29
N GLN A 107 -3.62 21.75 0.55
CA GLN A 107 -3.51 22.08 -0.85
C GLN A 107 -2.75 20.97 -1.58
N VAL A 108 -3.02 20.85 -2.86
CA VAL A 108 -2.28 20.00 -3.80
C VAL A 108 -1.82 20.82 -4.98
N TYR A 109 -0.61 20.57 -5.44
CA TYR A 109 -0.08 21.12 -6.68
C TYR A 109 0.48 19.97 -7.51
N ILE A 110 0.05 19.88 -8.75
CA ILE A 110 0.55 18.88 -9.69
C ILE A 110 1.46 19.65 -10.63
N SER A 111 2.72 19.22 -10.69
CA SER A 111 3.74 19.86 -11.51
C SER A 111 4.02 18.96 -12.71
N SER A 112 4.24 19.55 -13.87
CA SER A 112 4.70 18.83 -15.06
C SER A 112 6.16 18.34 -14.98
N SER A 113 6.81 18.48 -13.81
CA SER A 113 8.12 17.89 -13.54
C SER A 113 7.98 16.41 -13.21
N SER A 114 8.92 15.61 -13.68
CA SER A 114 9.05 14.19 -13.33
C SER A 114 9.83 13.93 -12.06
N THR A 115 10.36 14.99 -11.42
CA THR A 115 11.21 14.87 -10.23
C THR A 115 10.79 15.80 -9.10
N CYS A 116 10.96 15.29 -7.88
CA CYS A 116 10.82 16.06 -6.65
C CYS A 116 12.11 16.84 -6.39
N HIS A 117 11.98 18.10 -6.01
CA HIS A 117 13.10 18.99 -5.67
C HIS A 117 13.09 19.37 -4.20
#